data_AF-A0A2W2DQ05-F1
#
_entry.id   AF-A0A2W2DQ05-F1
#
_cell.length_a   1.000
_cell.length_b   1.000
_cell.length_c   1.000
_cell.angle_alpha   90.00
_cell.angle_beta   90.00
_cell.angle_gamma   90.00
#
_symmetry.space_group_name_H-M   'P 1'
#
loop_
_entity.id
_entity.type
_entity.pdbx_description
1 polymer ?
#
loop_
_entity_poly.entity_id
_entity_poly.type
_entity_poly.pdbx_seq_one_letter_code
_entity_poly.pdbx_strand_id
1 'polypeptide(L)'
;MCAAPPRQITGTTSTTDPARAARRGKPTVRLTVGRPGRTECHQIALSGRFPGVIDRDQAEQIAAVWARRDSLRLGHECRPTVAEFDLGYVITSTASTQVRALPGDLPTSVVDKQTGEVTTWPRVPPEVVERLYRRSRPTGPPVARTVDPAGQLLREISRLPTPTTTAHLTLDGRIFTAHGAKGDVQLNHHPLVRAYLDELPTGQLVRGGERHAELVVVSDVLHEHDHRRAAEGIAPMSMGDAKDLLESARIEAFRVREPGDPHGGPTDRPCDSCLHLLVDFNVLPCSERADPVAWLPEPAPDPSPGRFPPEVAHALVAAGWRPHFADEVMARSAIHDVGAVRGRTHEHPTFPAVTATLTAFPSLVGRRQGPGQQVWISRFDIRPRQVAHTADSLADFAAVIGARLFPIGTEDQHSIIAVDEHGRIFALDQAGEWFLGADIDAALTTLLLGRAPARVRDDGTW
;
A
#
# COMPACT_ATOMS: atom_id res chain seq x y z
N MET A 1 31.36 -2.67 7.34
CA MET A 1 31.97 -3.92 6.82
C MET A 1 31.43 -5.09 7.62
N CYS A 2 30.53 -5.89 7.04
CA CYS A 2 30.20 -7.22 7.52
C CYS A 2 30.47 -8.19 6.37
N ALA A 3 31.66 -8.80 6.39
CA ALA A 3 32.01 -9.88 5.47
C ALA A 3 31.67 -11.22 6.15
N ALA A 4 30.76 -11.99 5.55
CA ALA A 4 30.61 -13.40 5.85
C ALA A 4 31.62 -14.20 5.01
N PRO A 5 32.25 -15.28 5.55
CA PRO A 5 33.28 -16.02 4.83
C PRO A 5 32.69 -16.93 3.74
N PRO A 6 33.37 -17.15 2.61
CA PRO A 6 32.89 -18.05 1.56
C PRO A 6 33.09 -19.52 1.97
N ARG A 7 32.05 -20.34 1.77
CA ARG A 7 32.13 -21.80 1.82
C ARG A 7 32.93 -22.31 0.63
N GLN A 8 34.01 -23.04 0.90
CA GLN A 8 34.77 -23.78 -0.10
C GLN A 8 33.91 -24.92 -0.67
N ILE A 9 33.70 -24.90 -1.98
CA ILE A 9 33.20 -26.04 -2.75
C ILE A 9 34.41 -26.66 -3.45
N THR A 10 34.75 -27.88 -3.05
CA THR A 10 35.79 -28.69 -3.70
C THR A 10 35.30 -29.15 -5.07
N GLY A 11 35.91 -28.60 -6.12
CA GLY A 11 35.76 -29.11 -7.47
C GLY A 11 36.55 -30.41 -7.64
N THR A 12 35.89 -31.44 -8.17
CA THR A 12 36.57 -32.57 -8.83
C THR A 12 36.37 -32.42 -10.34
N THR A 13 37.50 -32.34 -11.03
CA THR A 13 37.63 -32.29 -12.48
C THR A 13 37.34 -33.66 -13.09
N SER A 14 36.63 -33.69 -14.21
CA SER A 14 36.91 -34.68 -15.25
C SER A 14 36.67 -34.08 -16.63
N THR A 15 37.70 -34.23 -17.45
CA THR A 15 37.89 -33.73 -18.81
C THR A 15 37.59 -34.86 -19.78
N THR A 16 36.75 -34.67 -20.80
CA THR A 16 37.02 -35.18 -22.17
C THR A 16 36.15 -34.49 -23.23
N ASP A 17 36.74 -34.38 -24.42
CA ASP A 17 36.53 -33.45 -25.53
C ASP A 17 35.72 -34.13 -26.70
N PRO A 18 35.70 -33.68 -27.98
CA PRO A 18 34.68 -32.83 -28.62
C PRO A 18 34.05 -33.39 -29.95
N ALA A 19 33.39 -32.48 -30.69
CA ALA A 19 32.98 -32.50 -32.11
C ALA A 19 31.48 -32.80 -32.36
N ARG A 20 30.74 -32.19 -33.30
CA ARG A 20 31.07 -31.45 -34.54
C ARG A 20 29.79 -30.81 -35.11
N ALA A 21 29.95 -29.67 -35.81
CA ALA A 21 29.20 -29.21 -37.01
C ALA A 21 27.67 -28.97 -36.94
N ALA A 22 27.05 -28.07 -37.71
CA ALA A 22 27.42 -26.95 -38.59
C ALA A 22 26.10 -26.43 -39.21
N ARG A 23 26.13 -25.17 -39.72
CA ARG A 23 25.25 -24.60 -40.79
C ARG A 23 23.80 -24.29 -40.39
N ARG A 24 23.07 -23.35 -40.99
CA ARG A 24 23.23 -22.12 -41.82
C ARG A 24 21.77 -21.65 -42.02
N GLY A 25 21.50 -20.35 -42.11
CA GLY A 25 20.29 -19.87 -42.80
C GLY A 25 19.56 -18.67 -42.20
N LYS A 26 20.01 -17.46 -42.55
CA LYS A 26 19.14 -16.26 -42.57
C LYS A 26 18.27 -16.30 -43.83
N PRO A 27 17.13 -15.61 -43.83
CA PRO A 27 16.97 -14.59 -44.87
C PRO A 27 16.45 -13.25 -44.34
N THR A 28 16.96 -12.23 -45.03
CA THR A 28 16.68 -10.80 -44.97
C THR A 28 15.34 -10.49 -45.63
N VAL A 29 14.52 -9.60 -45.07
CA VAL A 29 13.42 -8.92 -45.81
C VAL A 29 13.52 -7.40 -45.62
N ARG A 30 13.38 -6.71 -46.74
CA ARG A 30 13.65 -5.30 -47.03
C ARG A 30 12.68 -4.33 -46.36
N LEU A 31 13.25 -3.21 -45.92
CA LEU A 31 12.60 -1.92 -45.74
C LEU A 31 12.02 -1.41 -47.07
N THR A 32 10.77 -0.91 -47.03
CA THR A 32 10.21 -0.09 -48.11
C THR A 32 9.80 1.26 -47.51
N VAL A 33 10.46 2.31 -47.97
CA VAL A 33 10.22 3.72 -47.64
C VAL A 33 9.08 4.22 -48.54
N GLY A 34 8.07 4.86 -47.95
CA GLY A 34 7.00 5.53 -48.67
C GLY A 34 6.48 6.77 -47.92
N ARG A 35 6.85 7.95 -48.41
CA ARG A 35 6.15 9.24 -48.24
C ARG A 35 6.19 9.90 -49.64
N PRO A 36 5.17 10.66 -50.08
CA PRO A 36 4.82 11.91 -49.40
C PRO A 36 3.32 12.31 -49.45
N GLY A 37 2.93 13.20 -48.55
CA GLY A 37 1.66 13.94 -48.60
C GLY A 37 1.77 15.15 -47.69
N ARG A 38 2.04 16.32 -48.27
CA ARG A 38 2.01 17.62 -47.60
C ARG A 38 0.56 18.01 -47.37
N THR A 39 0.19 18.27 -46.12
CA THR A 39 -0.98 19.07 -45.79
C THR A 39 -0.51 20.18 -44.87
N GLU A 40 -0.59 21.41 -45.37
CA GLU A 40 -0.35 22.63 -44.61
C GLU A 40 -1.39 22.72 -43.49
N CYS A 41 -0.94 22.72 -42.24
CA CYS A 41 -1.77 23.12 -41.11
C CYS A 41 -1.39 24.53 -40.70
N HIS A 42 -2.31 25.46 -40.92
CA HIS A 42 -2.28 26.81 -40.38
C HIS A 42 -2.01 26.79 -38.87
N GLN A 43 -1.02 27.58 -38.44
CA GLN A 43 -0.81 27.95 -37.05
C GLN A 43 -2.01 28.77 -36.57
N ILE A 44 -2.84 28.17 -35.71
CA ILE A 44 -3.70 28.91 -34.78
C ILE A 44 -2.91 29.03 -33.49
N ALA A 45 -2.58 30.27 -33.11
CA ALA A 45 -2.00 30.60 -31.83
C ALA A 45 -3.01 30.26 -30.72
N LEU A 46 -2.84 29.09 -30.10
CA LEU A 46 -3.52 28.75 -28.85
C LEU A 46 -2.67 29.31 -27.71
N SER A 47 -3.24 30.28 -26.98
CA SER A 47 -2.80 30.64 -25.64
C SER A 47 -2.69 29.37 -24.80
N GLY A 48 -1.47 29.02 -24.39
CA GLY A 48 -1.16 27.78 -23.69
C GLY A 48 -1.81 27.69 -22.31
N ARG A 49 -3.06 27.23 -22.25
CA ARG A 49 -3.55 26.46 -21.10
C ARG A 49 -3.17 25.02 -21.34
N PHE A 50 -2.08 24.58 -20.75
CA PHE A 50 -1.87 23.15 -20.54
C PHE A 50 -3.04 22.65 -19.69
N PRO A 51 -3.81 21.63 -20.13
CA PRO A 51 -4.83 21.05 -19.27
C PRO A 51 -4.12 20.51 -18.02
N GLY A 52 -4.51 21.01 -16.86
CA GLY A 52 -4.02 20.51 -15.58
C GLY A 52 -4.38 19.03 -15.44
N VAL A 53 -3.56 18.29 -14.68
CA VAL A 53 -3.86 16.90 -14.30
C VAL A 53 -5.11 16.84 -13.43
N ILE A 54 -5.37 17.89 -12.64
CA ILE A 54 -6.61 18.08 -11.89
C ILE A 54 -7.40 19.23 -12.52
N ASP A 55 -8.62 18.94 -12.96
CA ASP A 55 -9.57 19.94 -13.44
C ASP A 55 -10.50 20.49 -12.33
N ARG A 56 -11.35 21.45 -12.70
CA ARG A 56 -12.23 22.13 -11.74
C ARG A 56 -13.30 21.19 -11.18
N ASP A 57 -13.87 20.34 -12.02
CA ASP A 57 -14.94 19.43 -11.63
C ASP A 57 -14.40 18.37 -10.65
N GLN A 58 -13.20 17.85 -10.93
CA GLN A 58 -12.46 16.96 -10.04
C GLN A 58 -12.15 17.64 -8.70
N ALA A 59 -11.68 18.90 -8.72
CA ALA A 59 -11.41 19.65 -7.49
C ALA A 59 -12.68 19.85 -6.62
N GLU A 60 -13.83 20.10 -7.25
CA GLU A 60 -15.12 20.21 -6.55
C GLU A 60 -15.58 18.87 -5.97
N GLN A 61 -15.38 17.77 -6.68
CA GLN A 61 -15.65 16.42 -6.19
C GLN A 61 -14.78 16.07 -4.97
N ILE A 62 -13.47 16.33 -5.06
CA ILE A 62 -12.52 16.16 -3.95
C ILE A 62 -12.97 16.97 -2.73
N ALA A 63 -13.28 18.25 -2.93
CA ALA A 63 -13.75 19.12 -1.86
C ALA A 63 -15.04 18.61 -1.21
N ALA A 64 -16.01 18.14 -2.01
CA ALA A 64 -17.25 17.57 -1.51
C ALA A 64 -17.02 16.30 -0.67
N VAL A 65 -16.09 15.44 -1.08
CA VAL A 65 -15.71 14.25 -0.32
C VAL A 65 -15.06 14.64 1.01
N TRP A 66 -14.09 15.55 1.00
CA TRP A 66 -13.43 16.00 2.22
C TRP A 66 -14.39 16.69 3.19
N ALA A 67 -15.27 17.57 2.71
CA ALA A 67 -16.28 18.22 3.53
C ALA A 67 -17.29 17.21 4.12
N ARG A 68 -17.65 16.16 3.39
CA ARG A 68 -18.47 15.06 3.91
C ARG A 68 -17.74 14.30 5.02
N ARG A 69 -16.45 13.99 4.83
CA ARG A 69 -15.62 13.33 5.86
C ARG A 69 -15.49 14.20 7.11
N ASP A 70 -15.28 15.51 6.95
CA ASP A 70 -15.26 16.48 8.06
C ASP A 70 -16.62 16.53 8.78
N SER A 71 -17.72 16.52 8.01
CA SER A 71 -19.07 16.51 8.59
C SER A 71 -19.31 15.30 9.46
N LEU A 72 -18.90 14.12 8.97
CA LEU A 72 -18.94 12.88 9.73
C LEU A 72 -18.06 13.03 10.97
N ARG A 73 -16.80 13.47 10.82
CA ARG A 73 -15.80 13.63 11.90
C ARG A 73 -16.27 14.50 13.04
N LEU A 74 -16.82 15.66 12.72
CA LEU A 74 -17.20 16.69 13.68
C LEU A 74 -18.65 16.55 14.17
N GLY A 75 -19.48 15.74 13.50
CA GLY A 75 -20.87 15.49 13.89
C GLY A 75 -21.85 16.60 13.50
N HIS A 76 -21.48 17.48 12.57
CA HIS A 76 -22.34 18.54 12.05
C HIS A 76 -22.00 18.85 10.58
N GLU A 77 -22.91 19.45 9.84
CA GLU A 77 -22.70 19.73 8.40
C GLU A 77 -21.49 20.67 8.18
N CYS A 78 -20.58 20.25 7.30
CA CYS A 78 -19.51 21.03 6.72
C CYS A 78 -19.73 21.17 5.22
N ARG A 79 -19.58 22.39 4.71
CA ARG A 79 -19.72 22.70 3.28
C ARG A 79 -18.36 22.99 2.66
N PRO A 80 -18.08 22.43 1.47
CA PRO A 80 -16.85 22.73 0.77
C PRO A 80 -16.89 24.14 0.17
N THR A 81 -15.74 24.78 0.10
CA THR A 81 -15.50 25.97 -0.71
C THR A 81 -14.24 25.75 -1.51
N VAL A 82 -14.29 26.02 -2.82
CA VAL A 82 -13.17 25.86 -3.75
C VAL A 82 -12.91 27.18 -4.46
N ALA A 83 -11.79 27.82 -4.16
CA ALA A 83 -11.29 28.98 -4.89
C ALA A 83 -10.22 28.54 -5.90
N GLU A 84 -10.39 28.89 -7.17
CA GLU A 84 -9.46 28.54 -8.23
C GLU A 84 -8.50 29.69 -8.51
N PHE A 85 -7.22 29.37 -8.71
CA PHE A 85 -6.21 30.28 -9.22
C PHE A 85 -5.39 29.59 -10.33
N ASP A 86 -4.45 30.30 -10.94
CA ASP A 86 -3.67 29.80 -12.09
C ASP A 86 -2.86 28.51 -11.79
N LEU A 87 -2.32 28.33 -10.58
CA LEU A 87 -1.50 27.16 -10.22
C LEU A 87 -2.30 26.04 -9.55
N GLY A 88 -3.50 26.29 -9.04
CA GLY A 88 -4.17 25.33 -8.17
C GLY A 88 -5.59 25.68 -7.75
N TYR A 89 -6.06 24.94 -6.76
CA TYR A 89 -7.34 25.13 -6.08
C TYR A 89 -7.12 25.24 -4.57
N VAL A 90 -7.60 26.31 -3.94
CA VAL A 90 -7.68 26.43 -2.48
C VAL A 90 -9.01 25.82 -2.04
N ILE A 91 -8.93 24.72 -1.29
CA ILE A 91 -10.06 23.98 -0.76
C ILE A 91 -10.15 24.22 0.75
N THR A 92 -11.34 24.59 1.21
CA THR A 92 -11.65 24.71 2.63
C THR A 92 -13.00 24.09 2.95
N SER A 93 -13.15 23.61 4.17
CA SER A 93 -14.44 23.23 4.74
C SER A 93 -14.93 24.33 5.69
N THR A 94 -16.19 24.73 5.56
CA THR A 94 -16.84 25.65 6.53
C THR A 94 -17.94 24.93 7.28
N ALA A 95 -17.89 24.96 8.62
CA ALA A 95 -19.00 24.56 9.48
C ALA A 95 -20.06 25.68 9.59
N SER A 96 -21.29 25.32 9.96
CA SER A 96 -22.32 26.29 10.32
C SER A 96 -21.79 27.31 11.34
N THR A 97 -22.17 28.58 11.18
CA THR A 97 -21.74 29.70 12.05
C THR A 97 -22.14 29.54 13.52
N GLN A 98 -23.05 28.61 13.80
CA GLN A 98 -23.50 28.25 15.15
C GLN A 98 -22.55 27.26 15.86
N VAL A 99 -21.57 26.70 15.16
CA VAL A 99 -20.60 25.75 15.72
C VAL A 99 -19.19 26.34 15.74
N ARG A 100 -18.56 26.32 16.91
CA ARG A 100 -17.19 26.77 17.08
C ARG A 100 -16.22 25.66 16.68
N ALA A 101 -15.64 25.75 15.48
CA ALA A 101 -14.52 24.90 15.08
C ALA A 101 -13.27 25.21 15.91
N LEU A 102 -12.55 24.18 16.38
CA LEU A 102 -11.27 24.31 17.05
C LEU A 102 -10.14 24.51 16.02
N PRO A 103 -8.99 25.11 16.42
CA PRO A 103 -7.81 25.16 15.58
C PRO A 103 -7.41 23.74 15.11
N GLY A 104 -7.24 23.56 13.80
CA GLY A 104 -6.92 22.27 13.18
C GLY A 104 -8.13 21.47 12.68
N ASP A 105 -9.36 21.82 13.08
CA ASP A 105 -10.56 21.05 12.68
C ASP A 105 -10.90 21.15 11.20
N LEU A 106 -10.54 22.24 10.53
CA LEU A 106 -10.92 22.48 9.14
C LEU A 106 -9.70 23.05 8.42
N PRO A 107 -8.77 22.20 7.95
CA PRO A 107 -7.55 22.65 7.30
C PRO A 107 -7.87 23.42 6.02
N THR A 108 -7.00 24.36 5.67
CA THR A 108 -7.00 24.97 4.34
C THR A 108 -6.00 24.21 3.49
N SER A 109 -6.45 23.64 2.38
CA SER A 109 -5.61 22.80 1.52
C SER A 109 -5.47 23.44 0.15
N VAL A 110 -4.28 23.33 -0.44
CA VAL A 110 -4.05 23.68 -1.85
C VAL A 110 -3.81 22.41 -2.64
N VAL A 111 -4.56 22.22 -3.72
CA VAL A 111 -4.33 21.20 -4.74
C VAL A 111 -3.64 21.84 -5.93
N ASP A 112 -2.42 21.41 -6.25
CA ASP A 112 -1.69 21.88 -7.44
C ASP A 112 -2.31 21.26 -8.71
N LYS A 113 -2.62 22.11 -9.72
CA LYS A 113 -3.25 21.68 -10.97
C LYS A 113 -2.36 20.78 -11.83
N GLN A 114 -1.05 20.94 -11.75
CA GLN A 114 -0.09 20.25 -12.60
C GLN A 114 0.38 18.94 -11.97
N THR A 115 0.50 18.87 -10.64
CA THR A 115 1.04 17.70 -9.95
C THR A 115 0.00 16.90 -9.17
N GLY A 116 -1.16 17.50 -8.86
CA GLY A 116 -2.13 16.92 -7.94
C GLY A 116 -1.66 16.87 -6.47
N GLU A 117 -0.54 17.51 -6.15
CA GLU A 117 -0.01 17.55 -4.79
C GLU A 117 -0.95 18.36 -3.87
N VAL A 118 -1.20 17.82 -2.69
CA VAL A 118 -2.01 18.46 -1.64
C VAL A 118 -1.09 19.02 -0.56
N THR A 119 -1.21 20.32 -0.29
CA THR A 119 -0.45 20.99 0.79
C THR A 119 -1.40 21.66 1.77
N THR A 120 -1.06 21.64 3.06
CA THR A 120 -1.87 22.25 4.11
C THR A 120 -1.33 23.63 4.49
N TRP A 121 -2.23 24.59 4.64
CA TRP A 121 -1.94 26.00 4.84
C TRP A 121 -2.69 26.58 6.05
N PRO A 122 -2.21 27.68 6.64
CA PRO A 122 -2.94 28.40 7.68
C PRO A 122 -4.33 28.83 7.21
N ARG A 123 -5.27 28.91 8.15
CA ARG A 123 -6.65 29.32 7.87
C ARG A 123 -6.75 30.84 7.70
N VAL A 124 -6.38 31.32 6.52
CA VAL A 124 -6.42 32.72 6.08
C VAL A 124 -7.22 32.85 4.78
N PRO A 125 -7.63 34.05 4.33
CA PRO A 125 -8.36 34.21 3.08
C PRO A 125 -7.64 33.58 1.88
N PRO A 126 -8.34 33.00 0.89
CA PRO A 126 -7.75 32.27 -0.23
C PRO A 126 -6.66 33.06 -0.96
N GLU A 127 -6.88 34.34 -1.25
CA GLU A 127 -5.92 35.25 -1.87
C GLU A 127 -4.60 35.41 -1.09
N VAL A 128 -4.61 35.22 0.24
CA VAL A 128 -3.40 35.17 1.05
C VAL A 128 -2.68 33.83 0.88
N VAL A 129 -3.43 32.73 0.88
CA VAL A 129 -2.90 31.38 0.64
C VAL A 129 -2.26 31.30 -0.75
N GLU A 130 -2.91 31.82 -1.79
CA GLU A 130 -2.38 31.88 -3.14
C GLU A 130 -1.01 32.59 -3.20
N ARG A 131 -0.89 33.75 -2.54
CA ARG A 131 0.37 34.50 -2.47
C ARG A 131 1.46 33.72 -1.74
N LEU A 132 1.11 33.06 -0.63
CA LEU A 132 2.05 32.24 0.12
C LEU A 132 2.49 31.01 -0.69
N TYR A 133 1.56 30.35 -1.36
CA TYR A 133 1.79 29.19 -2.21
C TYR A 133 2.72 29.52 -3.38
N ARG A 134 2.48 30.64 -4.09
CA ARG A 134 3.39 31.11 -5.15
C ARG A 134 4.81 31.32 -4.67
N ARG A 135 4.98 31.81 -3.43
CA ARG A 135 6.29 32.07 -2.85
C ARG A 135 7.00 30.78 -2.41
N SER A 136 6.25 29.77 -1.97
CA SER A 136 6.81 28.48 -1.53
C SER A 136 7.04 27.50 -2.66
N ARG A 137 6.32 27.64 -3.79
CA ARG A 137 6.39 26.69 -4.90
C ARG A 137 7.80 26.71 -5.52
N PRO A 138 8.48 25.56 -5.65
CA PRO A 138 9.76 25.48 -6.34
C PRO A 138 9.64 26.00 -7.78
N THR A 139 10.61 26.79 -8.23
CA THR A 139 10.65 27.38 -9.59
C THR A 139 11.41 26.53 -10.60
N GLY A 140 11.97 25.39 -10.17
CA GLY A 140 12.71 24.44 -11.00
C GLY A 140 11.84 23.33 -11.61
N PRO A 141 12.43 22.42 -12.40
CA PRO A 141 11.74 21.23 -12.84
C PRO A 141 11.21 20.43 -11.64
N PRO A 142 10.06 19.75 -11.76
CA PRO A 142 9.50 19.00 -10.65
C PRO A 142 10.45 17.86 -10.24
N VAL A 143 10.52 17.62 -8.93
CA VAL A 143 11.21 16.45 -8.38
C VAL A 143 10.44 15.20 -8.79
N ALA A 144 11.16 14.16 -9.20
CA ALA A 144 10.53 12.87 -9.47
C ALA A 144 9.88 12.32 -8.18
N ARG A 145 8.66 11.81 -8.29
CA ARG A 145 7.96 11.15 -7.18
C ARG A 145 7.86 9.66 -7.44
N THR A 146 7.85 8.89 -6.36
CA THR A 146 7.68 7.43 -6.42
C THR A 146 6.25 7.05 -6.79
N VAL A 147 5.28 7.81 -6.29
CA VAL A 147 3.85 7.63 -6.56
C VAL A 147 3.33 8.93 -7.16
N ASP A 148 2.54 8.83 -8.22
CA ASP A 148 1.85 9.98 -8.79
C ASP A 148 0.81 10.55 -7.80
N PRO A 149 0.98 11.79 -7.29
CA PRO A 149 0.07 12.37 -6.32
C PRO A 149 -1.34 12.55 -6.88
N ALA A 150 -1.46 12.89 -8.16
CA ALA A 150 -2.75 13.11 -8.79
C ALA A 150 -3.59 11.83 -8.85
N GLY A 151 -3.00 10.71 -9.27
CA GLY A 151 -3.68 9.41 -9.26
C GLY A 151 -4.20 9.00 -7.88
N GLN A 152 -3.40 9.21 -6.82
CA GLN A 152 -3.85 8.94 -5.45
C GLN A 152 -5.00 9.86 -5.03
N LEU A 153 -4.89 11.16 -5.32
CA LEU A 153 -5.91 12.14 -4.96
C LEU A 153 -7.23 11.88 -5.68
N LEU A 154 -7.20 11.55 -6.98
CA LEU A 154 -8.40 11.23 -7.75
C LEU A 154 -9.07 9.95 -7.27
N ARG A 155 -8.29 8.96 -6.79
CA ARG A 155 -8.84 7.75 -6.20
C ARG A 155 -9.68 8.06 -4.95
N GLU A 156 -9.33 9.09 -4.18
CA GLU A 156 -10.13 9.48 -3.00
C GLU A 156 -11.54 9.97 -3.31
N ILE A 157 -11.83 10.36 -4.57
CA ILE A 157 -13.18 10.76 -4.98
C ILE A 157 -14.18 9.61 -4.80
N SER A 158 -13.73 8.38 -5.08
CA SER A 158 -14.58 7.19 -5.07
C SER A 158 -14.23 6.18 -3.98
N ARG A 159 -13.05 6.28 -3.37
CA ARG A 159 -12.53 5.31 -2.40
C ARG A 159 -12.16 5.96 -1.07
N LEU A 160 -12.32 5.22 0.02
CA LEU A 160 -11.71 5.58 1.30
C LEU A 160 -10.17 5.39 1.26
N PRO A 161 -9.40 6.27 1.91
CA PRO A 161 -7.94 6.14 1.99
C PRO A 161 -7.51 5.04 2.98
N THR A 162 -8.34 4.74 3.99
CA THR A 162 -8.13 3.67 4.98
C THR A 162 -8.56 2.30 4.41
N PRO A 163 -7.98 1.17 4.87
CA PRO A 163 -6.81 1.06 5.74
C PRO A 163 -5.53 1.46 5.02
N THR A 164 -4.65 2.25 5.62
CA THR A 164 -3.33 2.51 5.04
C THR A 164 -2.28 2.75 6.12
N THR A 165 -1.04 2.99 5.70
CA THR A 165 0.05 3.43 6.56
C THR A 165 0.56 4.76 6.04
N THR A 166 0.91 5.66 6.96
CA THR A 166 1.68 6.87 6.69
C THR A 166 3.07 6.70 7.29
N ALA A 167 4.12 7.01 6.53
CA ALA A 167 5.50 7.03 7.02
C ALA A 167 6.02 8.47 7.04
N HIS A 168 6.65 8.85 8.15
CA HIS A 168 7.37 10.09 8.33
C HIS A 168 8.86 9.79 8.44
N LEU A 169 9.65 10.33 7.52
CA LEU A 169 11.11 10.28 7.58
C LEU A 169 11.64 11.68 7.88
N THR A 170 12.27 11.85 9.03
CA THR A 170 12.91 13.11 9.42
C THR A 170 14.39 13.06 9.07
N LEU A 171 14.86 14.04 8.30
CA LEU A 171 16.25 14.18 7.86
C LEU A 171 16.63 15.66 7.83
N ASP A 172 17.74 16.03 8.46
CA ASP A 172 18.21 17.42 8.58
C ASP A 172 17.14 18.41 9.08
N GLY A 173 16.29 17.97 10.02
CA GLY A 173 15.19 18.77 10.58
C GLY A 173 13.99 18.97 9.64
N ARG A 174 13.98 18.34 8.46
CA ARG A 174 12.84 18.30 7.53
C ARG A 174 12.12 16.96 7.64
N ILE A 175 10.79 16.99 7.59
CA ILE A 175 9.95 15.80 7.60
C ILE A 175 9.46 15.52 6.19
N PHE A 176 9.68 14.30 5.73
CA PHE A 176 9.16 13.75 4.49
C PHE A 176 8.03 12.79 4.83
N THR A 177 6.88 12.93 4.17
CA THR A 177 5.68 12.12 4.43
C THR A 177 5.30 11.35 3.18
N ALA A 178 5.07 10.05 3.32
CA ALA A 178 4.49 9.22 2.27
C ALA A 178 3.39 8.30 2.81
N HIS A 179 2.59 7.77 1.90
CA HIS A 179 1.51 6.83 2.18
C HIS A 179 1.71 5.54 1.39
N GLY A 180 1.10 4.45 1.85
CA GLY A 180 1.00 3.23 1.06
C GLY A 180 0.29 3.48 -0.27
N ALA A 181 0.86 2.97 -1.37
CA ALA A 181 0.41 3.23 -2.72
C ALA A 181 -0.70 2.27 -3.16
N LYS A 182 -1.94 2.76 -3.20
CA LYS A 182 -3.12 1.99 -3.60
C LYS A 182 -3.56 2.23 -5.04
N GLY A 183 -4.39 1.32 -5.55
CA GLY A 183 -4.97 1.40 -6.89
C GLY A 183 -3.98 1.02 -7.99
N ASP A 184 -4.41 1.23 -9.24
CA ASP A 184 -3.66 0.84 -10.44
C ASP A 184 -2.57 1.85 -10.82
N VAL A 185 -1.79 2.29 -9.83
CA VAL A 185 -0.66 3.20 -10.02
C VAL A 185 0.64 2.45 -10.33
N GLN A 186 1.37 2.97 -11.32
CA GLN A 186 2.75 2.58 -11.60
C GLN A 186 3.69 3.30 -10.64
N LEU A 187 4.60 2.55 -10.02
CA LEU A 187 5.58 3.11 -9.11
C LEU A 187 6.84 3.52 -9.87
N ASN A 188 7.35 4.70 -9.58
CA ASN A 188 8.59 5.26 -10.10
C ASN A 188 9.64 5.32 -8.98
N HIS A 189 9.97 4.16 -8.41
CA HIS A 189 10.99 4.06 -7.37
C HIS A 189 12.33 4.64 -7.84
N HIS A 190 13.06 5.26 -6.91
CA HIS A 190 14.41 5.73 -7.12
C HIS A 190 15.29 4.59 -7.62
N PRO A 191 16.23 4.81 -8.57
CA PRO A 191 17.03 3.74 -9.15
C PRO A 191 17.73 2.82 -8.13
N LEU A 192 18.18 3.36 -7.00
CA LEU A 192 18.79 2.57 -5.92
C LEU A 192 17.78 1.64 -5.21
N VAL A 193 16.56 2.12 -4.95
CA VAL A 193 15.48 1.30 -4.37
C VAL A 193 15.01 0.26 -5.38
N ARG A 194 14.94 0.63 -6.65
CA ARG A 194 14.60 -0.29 -7.73
C ARG A 194 15.65 -1.42 -7.86
N ALA A 195 16.93 -1.08 -7.85
CA ALA A 195 18.01 -2.06 -7.88
C ALA A 195 17.95 -3.00 -6.67
N TYR A 196 17.72 -2.47 -5.47
CA TYR A 196 17.50 -3.29 -4.28
C TYR A 196 16.36 -4.29 -4.45
N LEU A 197 15.19 -3.82 -4.91
CA LEU A 197 14.02 -4.68 -5.13
C LEU A 197 14.28 -5.76 -6.19
N ASP A 198 15.00 -5.42 -7.26
CA ASP A 198 15.33 -6.34 -8.36
C ASP A 198 16.36 -7.42 -7.94
N GLU A 199 17.16 -7.16 -6.90
CA GLU A 199 18.13 -8.12 -6.34
C GLU A 199 17.52 -9.09 -5.30
N LEU A 200 16.32 -8.82 -4.78
CA LEU A 200 15.70 -9.65 -3.76
C LEU A 200 15.30 -11.03 -4.32
N PRO A 201 15.65 -12.13 -3.62
CA PRO A 201 15.09 -13.44 -3.95
C PRO A 201 13.56 -13.45 -3.87
N THR A 202 12.93 -14.26 -4.71
CA THR A 202 11.47 -14.51 -4.64
C THR A 202 11.07 -14.95 -3.23
N GLY A 203 9.92 -14.47 -2.75
CA GLY A 203 9.43 -14.79 -1.41
C GLY A 203 9.95 -13.90 -0.28
N GLN A 204 10.85 -12.94 -0.56
CA GLN A 204 11.41 -12.03 0.47
C GLN A 204 10.56 -10.77 0.71
N LEU A 205 9.71 -10.41 -0.25
CA LEU A 205 8.80 -9.29 -0.13
C LEU A 205 7.44 -9.75 0.36
N VAL A 206 6.93 -9.13 1.42
CA VAL A 206 5.51 -9.20 1.78
C VAL A 206 4.68 -8.77 0.58
N ARG A 207 3.44 -9.25 0.54
CA ARG A 207 2.49 -8.87 -0.50
C ARG A 207 2.43 -7.35 -0.66
N GLY A 208 2.73 -6.86 -1.86
CA GLY A 208 2.72 -5.44 -2.16
C GLY A 208 3.78 -4.62 -1.41
N GLY A 209 4.82 -5.25 -0.87
CA GLY A 209 5.85 -4.57 -0.07
C GLY A 209 6.50 -3.39 -0.79
N GLU A 210 6.60 -3.44 -2.12
CA GLU A 210 7.10 -2.35 -2.95
C GLU A 210 6.22 -1.08 -2.90
N ARG A 211 4.97 -1.19 -2.43
CA ARG A 211 4.00 -0.09 -2.32
C ARG A 211 3.93 0.52 -0.92
N HIS A 212 4.66 -0.04 0.04
CA HIS A 212 4.56 0.39 1.43
C HIS A 212 5.11 1.81 1.64
N ALA A 213 4.49 2.55 2.56
CA ALA A 213 4.80 3.95 2.83
C ALA A 213 6.29 4.16 3.16
N GLU A 214 6.92 3.22 3.87
CA GLU A 214 8.32 3.27 4.26
C GLU A 214 9.26 3.19 3.04
N LEU A 215 8.93 2.37 2.04
CA LEU A 215 9.71 2.29 0.80
C LEU A 215 9.50 3.53 -0.06
N VAL A 216 8.25 4.01 -0.13
CA VAL A 216 7.89 5.22 -0.87
C VAL A 216 8.61 6.45 -0.30
N VAL A 217 8.63 6.64 1.03
CA VAL A 217 9.28 7.82 1.63
C VAL A 217 10.80 7.80 1.45
N VAL A 218 11.45 6.64 1.58
CA VAL A 218 12.89 6.51 1.33
C VAL A 218 13.19 6.84 -0.13
N SER A 219 12.42 6.28 -1.06
CA SER A 219 12.57 6.56 -2.48
C SER A 219 12.38 8.04 -2.83
N ASP A 220 11.36 8.70 -2.26
CA ASP A 220 11.10 10.13 -2.47
C ASP A 220 12.22 11.02 -1.92
N VAL A 221 12.77 10.69 -0.75
CA VAL A 221 13.93 11.40 -0.19
C VAL A 221 15.13 11.30 -1.13
N LEU A 222 15.37 10.12 -1.71
CA LEU A 222 16.49 9.92 -2.61
C LEU A 222 16.29 10.70 -3.93
N HIS A 223 15.09 10.68 -4.51
CA HIS A 223 14.75 11.50 -5.68
C HIS A 223 14.99 12.99 -5.42
N GLU A 224 14.61 13.51 -4.24
CA GLU A 224 14.84 14.93 -3.91
C GLU A 224 16.34 15.26 -3.79
N HIS A 225 17.16 14.36 -3.24
CA HIS A 225 18.60 14.58 -3.13
C HIS A 225 19.30 14.50 -4.48
N ASP A 226 18.95 13.53 -5.33
CA ASP A 226 19.51 13.42 -6.68
C ASP A 226 19.07 14.57 -7.58
N HIS A 227 17.84 15.08 -7.39
CA HIS A 227 17.40 16.29 -8.07
C HIS A 227 18.28 17.50 -7.73
N ARG A 228 18.64 17.69 -6.46
CA ARG A 228 19.57 18.75 -6.03
C ARG A 228 20.98 18.54 -6.57
N ARG A 229 21.51 17.33 -6.49
CA ARG A 229 22.83 16.98 -7.08
C ARG A 229 22.87 17.29 -8.58
N ALA A 230 21.82 16.91 -9.32
CA ALA A 230 21.74 17.19 -10.75
C ALA A 230 21.74 18.69 -11.05
N ALA A 231 21.06 19.51 -10.24
CA ALA A 231 21.09 20.97 -10.37
C ALA A 231 22.49 21.57 -10.14
N GLU A 232 23.32 20.89 -9.35
CA GLU A 232 24.73 21.24 -9.09
C GLU A 232 25.72 20.59 -10.07
N GLY A 233 25.23 19.78 -11.03
CA GLY A 233 26.08 19.04 -11.98
C GLY A 233 26.83 17.86 -11.35
N ILE A 234 26.37 17.39 -10.18
CA ILE A 234 26.92 16.23 -9.46
C ILE A 234 26.23 14.96 -9.95
N ALA A 235 27.00 13.86 -10.04
CA ALA A 235 26.46 12.57 -10.44
C ALA A 235 25.39 12.03 -9.46
N PRO A 236 24.45 11.20 -9.94
CA PRO A 236 23.47 10.51 -9.08
C PRO A 236 24.12 9.76 -7.92
N MET A 237 23.41 9.63 -6.80
CA MET A 237 23.88 8.93 -5.62
C MET A 237 24.24 7.48 -5.90
N SER A 238 25.38 7.07 -5.37
CA SER A 238 25.70 5.66 -5.16
C SER A 238 24.96 5.13 -3.92
N MET A 239 24.93 3.80 -3.76
CA MET A 239 24.40 3.19 -2.53
C MET A 239 25.19 3.63 -1.28
N GLY A 240 26.49 3.94 -1.41
CA GLY A 240 27.29 4.49 -0.31
C GLY A 240 26.81 5.88 0.10
N ASP A 241 26.63 6.78 -0.88
CA ASP A 241 26.10 8.13 -0.64
C ASP A 241 24.73 8.09 0.03
N ALA A 242 23.84 7.19 -0.41
CA ALA A 242 22.51 7.04 0.15
C ALA A 242 22.54 6.58 1.62
N LYS A 243 23.44 5.64 1.96
CA LYS A 243 23.62 5.15 3.33
C LYS A 243 24.17 6.22 4.26
N ASP A 244 25.15 6.98 3.78
CA ASP A 244 25.77 8.08 4.55
C ASP A 244 24.73 9.20 4.80
N LEU A 245 23.90 9.50 3.79
CA LEU A 245 22.81 10.46 3.93
C LEU A 245 21.77 10.01 4.96
N LEU A 246 21.31 8.76 4.84
CA LEU A 246 20.18 8.23 5.62
C LEU A 246 20.58 7.79 7.04
N GLU A 247 21.87 7.75 7.37
CA GLU A 247 22.36 7.37 8.71
C GLU A 247 21.78 8.25 9.84
N SER A 248 21.54 9.53 9.55
CA SER A 248 20.96 10.47 10.52
C SER A 248 19.43 10.53 10.48
N ALA A 249 18.80 9.79 9.57
CA ALA A 249 17.36 9.80 9.39
C ALA A 249 16.65 9.12 10.56
N ARG A 250 15.44 9.60 10.86
CA ARG A 250 14.52 8.95 11.82
C ARG A 250 13.22 8.64 11.12
N ILE A 251 12.73 7.42 11.25
CA ILE A 251 11.46 7.01 10.65
C ILE A 251 10.42 6.69 11.72
N GLU A 252 9.21 7.17 11.50
CA GLU A 252 8.01 6.85 12.27
C GLU A 252 6.91 6.43 11.30
N ALA A 253 6.21 5.33 11.59
CA ALA A 253 5.09 4.86 10.78
C ALA A 253 3.80 4.83 11.60
N PHE A 254 2.68 5.13 10.95
CA PHE A 254 1.36 5.27 11.55
C PHE A 254 0.34 4.49 10.73
N ARG A 255 -0.37 3.54 11.35
CA ARG A 255 -1.54 2.89 10.75
C ARG A 255 -2.70 3.86 10.75
N VAL A 256 -3.18 4.20 9.56
CA VAL A 256 -4.40 4.96 9.36
C VAL A 256 -5.56 3.97 9.27
N ARG A 257 -6.36 3.94 10.33
CA ARG A 257 -7.53 3.07 10.51
C ARG A 257 -8.80 3.91 10.68
N GLU A 258 -9.95 3.25 10.72
CA GLU A 258 -11.20 3.90 11.07
C GLU A 258 -11.17 4.45 12.51
N PRO A 259 -11.93 5.52 12.79
CA PRO A 259 -12.03 6.06 14.13
C PRO A 259 -12.46 5.03 15.17
N GLY A 260 -11.73 4.97 16.29
CA GLY A 260 -12.01 4.04 17.38
C GLY A 260 -11.37 2.66 17.20
N ASP A 261 -10.73 2.37 16.06
CA ASP A 261 -9.93 1.16 15.90
C ASP A 261 -8.71 1.21 16.84
N PRO A 262 -8.56 0.23 17.76
CA PRO A 262 -7.45 0.20 18.71
C PRO A 262 -6.08 -0.03 18.06
N HIS A 263 -6.03 -0.47 16.80
CA HIS A 263 -4.80 -0.69 16.04
C HIS A 263 -4.39 0.51 15.17
N GLY A 264 -5.17 1.60 15.19
CA GLY A 264 -4.81 2.87 14.56
C GLY A 264 -3.76 3.65 15.36
N GLY A 265 -2.91 4.42 14.67
CA GLY A 265 -1.86 5.22 15.29
C GLY A 265 -0.44 4.68 15.06
N PRO A 266 0.54 5.06 15.89
CA PRO A 266 1.95 4.66 15.72
C PRO A 266 2.12 3.14 15.65
N THR A 267 3.06 2.69 14.82
CA THR A 267 3.44 1.28 14.73
C THR A 267 4.74 1.02 15.47
N ASP A 268 4.77 -0.01 16.32
CA ASP A 268 5.98 -0.39 17.06
C ASP A 268 7.05 -1.01 16.16
N ARG A 269 6.65 -1.69 15.08
CA ARG A 269 7.55 -2.34 14.13
C ARG A 269 6.98 -2.27 12.71
N PRO A 270 7.79 -1.90 11.70
CA PRO A 270 7.44 -2.06 10.29
C PRO A 270 7.25 -3.53 9.93
N CYS A 271 6.58 -3.81 8.80
CA CYS A 271 6.57 -5.18 8.27
C CYS A 271 7.99 -5.66 7.91
N ASP A 272 8.20 -6.97 7.80
CA ASP A 272 9.54 -7.53 7.60
C ASP A 272 10.26 -6.95 6.36
N SER A 273 9.56 -6.75 5.24
CA SER A 273 10.18 -6.15 4.04
C SER A 273 10.62 -4.70 4.23
N CYS A 274 9.80 -3.89 4.89
CA CYS A 274 10.16 -2.51 5.22
C CYS A 274 11.35 -2.49 6.16
N LEU A 275 11.35 -3.34 7.20
CA LEU A 275 12.44 -3.44 8.16
C LEU A 275 13.76 -3.84 7.47
N HIS A 276 13.75 -4.83 6.57
CA HIS A 276 14.94 -5.24 5.83
C HIS A 276 15.51 -4.08 4.99
N LEU A 277 14.67 -3.38 4.23
CA LEU A 277 15.07 -2.22 3.42
C LEU A 277 15.61 -1.09 4.30
N LEU A 278 14.93 -0.73 5.38
CA LEU A 278 15.35 0.37 6.25
C LEU A 278 16.71 0.11 6.88
N VAL A 279 17.02 -1.15 7.22
CA VAL A 279 18.36 -1.53 7.67
C VAL A 279 19.38 -1.50 6.51
N ASP A 280 19.02 -2.00 5.33
CA ASP A 280 19.93 -2.02 4.17
C ASP A 280 20.26 -0.62 3.65
N PHE A 281 19.39 0.36 3.85
CA PHE A 281 19.60 1.78 3.53
C PHE A 281 20.13 2.61 4.72
N ASN A 282 20.45 1.97 5.85
CA ASN A 282 21.00 2.59 7.05
C ASN A 282 20.07 3.61 7.77
N VAL A 283 18.76 3.54 7.51
CA VAL A 283 17.74 4.31 8.24
C VAL A 283 17.50 3.72 9.64
N LEU A 284 17.58 2.39 9.76
CA LEU A 284 17.52 1.66 11.04
C LEU A 284 18.85 0.95 11.30
N PRO A 285 19.29 0.84 12.57
CA PRO A 285 20.52 0.15 12.89
C PRO A 285 20.39 -1.35 12.65
N CYS A 286 21.51 -2.02 12.36
CA CYS A 286 21.51 -3.45 12.07
C CYS A 286 20.97 -4.34 13.21
N SER A 287 20.97 -3.85 14.45
CA SER A 287 20.36 -4.53 15.59
C SER A 287 18.85 -4.69 15.48
N GLU A 288 18.17 -3.82 14.73
CA GLU A 288 16.74 -3.94 14.43
C GLU A 288 16.44 -5.12 13.51
N ARG A 289 17.46 -5.59 12.78
CA ARG A 289 17.43 -6.90 12.12
C ARG A 289 17.59 -7.99 13.18
N ALA A 290 16.65 -8.06 14.11
CA ALA A 290 16.33 -9.34 14.74
C ALA A 290 15.74 -10.18 13.61
N ASP A 291 16.52 -11.10 13.05
CA ASP A 291 16.02 -11.97 12.00
C ASP A 291 14.69 -12.56 12.48
N PRO A 292 13.57 -12.36 11.75
CA PRO A 292 12.40 -13.15 11.99
C PRO A 292 12.83 -14.57 11.67
N VAL A 293 13.22 -15.32 12.70
CA VAL A 293 13.64 -16.71 12.56
C VAL A 293 12.48 -17.38 11.84
N ALA A 294 12.74 -17.78 10.59
CA ALA A 294 11.76 -18.47 9.77
C ALA A 294 11.21 -19.60 10.64
N TRP A 295 9.92 -19.51 10.95
CA TRP A 295 9.31 -20.42 11.88
C TRP A 295 8.46 -21.38 11.08
N LEU A 296 8.86 -22.65 11.12
CA LEU A 296 8.11 -23.74 10.52
C LEU A 296 7.57 -24.63 11.63
N PRO A 297 6.31 -25.08 11.52
CA PRO A 297 5.73 -26.01 12.47
C PRO A 297 6.42 -27.37 12.38
N GLU A 298 6.55 -28.07 13.51
CA GLU A 298 6.88 -29.49 13.48
C GLU A 298 5.74 -30.29 12.83
N PRO A 299 6.05 -31.43 12.17
CA PRO A 299 5.01 -32.33 11.67
C PRO A 299 4.05 -32.77 12.77
N ALA A 300 2.76 -32.74 12.47
CA ALA A 300 1.72 -33.07 13.43
C ALA A 300 0.55 -33.78 12.73
N PRO A 301 -0.21 -34.63 13.44
CA PRO A 301 -1.35 -35.33 12.84
C PRO A 301 -2.36 -34.37 12.23
N ASP A 302 -2.69 -34.58 10.96
CA ASP A 302 -3.72 -33.83 10.25
C ASP A 302 -5.12 -34.29 10.71
N PRO A 303 -5.92 -33.41 11.34
CA PRO A 303 -7.26 -33.76 11.77
C PRO A 303 -8.24 -33.97 10.60
N SER A 304 -7.87 -33.56 9.37
CA SER A 304 -8.69 -33.76 8.16
C SER A 304 -7.81 -34.18 6.97
N PRO A 305 -7.34 -35.45 6.95
CA PRO A 305 -6.40 -35.93 5.93
C PRO A 305 -6.87 -35.66 4.50
N GLY A 306 -6.00 -35.03 3.70
CA GLY A 306 -6.23 -34.78 2.28
C GLY A 306 -6.97 -33.47 1.97
N ARG A 307 -7.40 -32.70 2.98
CA ARG A 307 -7.98 -31.36 2.78
C ARG A 307 -6.92 -30.32 2.40
N PHE A 308 -5.71 -30.45 2.97
CA PHE A 308 -4.61 -29.51 2.77
C PHE A 308 -3.31 -30.22 2.38
N PRO A 309 -2.38 -29.52 1.69
CA PRO A 309 -0.99 -29.95 1.61
C PRO A 309 -0.40 -30.15 3.02
N PRO A 310 0.52 -31.12 3.24
CA PRO A 310 1.03 -31.45 4.58
C PRO A 310 1.59 -30.24 5.33
N GLU A 311 2.35 -29.37 4.65
CA GLU A 311 2.93 -28.18 5.27
C GLU A 311 1.89 -27.13 5.73
N VAL A 312 0.74 -27.07 5.05
CA VAL A 312 -0.38 -26.20 5.42
C VAL A 312 -1.12 -26.80 6.61
N ALA A 313 -1.41 -28.10 6.56
CA ALA A 313 -2.04 -28.83 7.66
C ALA A 313 -1.21 -28.69 8.95
N HIS A 314 0.11 -28.91 8.90
CA HIS A 314 0.98 -28.76 10.07
C HIS A 314 0.94 -27.33 10.64
N ALA A 315 0.90 -26.30 9.78
CA ALA A 315 0.85 -24.91 10.23
C ALA A 315 -0.50 -24.56 10.87
N LEU A 316 -1.61 -25.03 10.29
CA LEU A 316 -2.94 -24.88 10.88
C LEU A 316 -3.03 -25.60 12.23
N VAL A 317 -2.48 -26.81 12.30
CA VAL A 317 -2.45 -27.61 13.53
C VAL A 317 -1.62 -26.90 14.62
N ALA A 318 -0.47 -26.31 14.26
CA ALA A 318 0.32 -25.53 15.20
C ALA A 318 -0.31 -24.18 15.57
N ALA A 319 -1.19 -23.66 14.72
CA ALA A 319 -2.03 -22.47 14.97
C ALA A 319 -3.27 -22.77 15.82
N GLY A 320 -3.46 -24.03 16.26
CA GLY A 320 -4.54 -24.45 17.14
C GLY A 320 -5.75 -25.08 16.43
N TRP A 321 -5.69 -25.31 15.11
CA TRP A 321 -6.82 -25.88 14.38
C TRP A 321 -7.16 -27.31 14.83
N ARG A 322 -8.27 -27.47 15.56
CA ARG A 322 -8.80 -28.76 16.01
C ARG A 322 -10.32 -28.72 15.84
N PRO A 323 -10.88 -29.25 14.74
CA PRO A 323 -12.33 -29.25 14.52
C PRO A 323 -13.09 -29.82 15.73
N HIS A 324 -14.08 -29.08 16.22
CA HIS A 324 -14.82 -29.40 17.42
C HIS A 324 -16.30 -29.06 17.28
N PHE A 325 -17.19 -29.84 17.91
CA PHE A 325 -18.65 -29.67 17.76
C PHE A 325 -19.17 -28.31 18.25
N ALA A 326 -18.42 -27.62 19.11
CA ALA A 326 -18.76 -26.31 19.66
C ALA A 326 -18.33 -25.12 18.80
N ASP A 327 -17.68 -25.36 17.66
CA ASP A 327 -17.11 -24.31 16.80
C ASP A 327 -18.19 -23.36 16.27
N GLU A 328 -19.39 -23.89 15.96
CA GLU A 328 -20.53 -23.08 15.51
C GLU A 328 -20.99 -22.07 16.57
N VAL A 329 -20.95 -22.45 17.84
CA VAL A 329 -21.31 -21.57 18.96
C VAL A 329 -20.28 -20.44 19.09
N MET A 330 -18.99 -20.76 18.96
CA MET A 330 -17.92 -19.75 18.98
C MET A 330 -18.02 -18.79 17.79
N ALA A 331 -18.26 -19.31 16.58
CA ALA A 331 -18.45 -18.52 15.38
C ALA A 331 -19.63 -17.54 15.53
N ARG A 332 -20.79 -18.02 15.98
CA ARG A 332 -21.97 -17.18 16.20
C ARG A 332 -21.73 -16.09 17.24
N SER A 333 -21.04 -16.40 18.35
CA SER A 333 -20.65 -15.39 19.34
C SER A 333 -19.72 -14.34 18.75
N ALA A 334 -18.71 -14.75 17.98
CA ALA A 334 -17.79 -13.81 17.34
C ALA A 334 -18.51 -12.90 16.34
N ILE A 335 -19.44 -13.45 15.55
CA ILE A 335 -20.25 -12.67 14.59
C ILE A 335 -21.12 -11.64 15.30
N HIS A 336 -21.78 -12.04 16.38
CA HIS A 336 -22.59 -11.15 17.20
C HIS A 336 -21.77 -9.97 17.75
N ASP A 337 -20.61 -10.26 18.34
CA ASP A 337 -19.77 -9.23 18.96
C ASP A 337 -19.21 -8.23 17.93
N VAL A 338 -18.83 -8.72 16.75
CA VAL A 338 -18.37 -7.86 15.65
C VAL A 338 -19.51 -7.02 15.10
N GLY A 339 -20.72 -7.59 14.96
CA GLY A 339 -21.91 -6.86 14.54
C GLY A 339 -22.36 -5.77 15.52
N ALA A 340 -21.93 -5.84 16.79
CA ALA A 340 -22.18 -4.79 17.77
C ALA A 340 -21.28 -3.56 17.59
N VAL A 341 -20.16 -3.68 16.86
CA VAL A 341 -19.26 -2.58 16.56
C VAL A 341 -19.67 -1.94 15.24
N ARG A 342 -20.23 -0.72 15.33
CA ARG A 342 -20.68 0.04 14.15
C ARG A 342 -19.58 0.96 13.63
N GLY A 343 -19.51 1.10 12.31
CA GLY A 343 -18.78 2.19 11.67
C GLY A 343 -19.52 3.52 11.81
N ARG A 344 -19.02 4.57 11.16
CA ARG A 344 -19.68 5.87 11.14
C ARG A 344 -20.94 5.86 10.27
N THR A 345 -20.90 5.12 9.17
CA THR A 345 -21.97 5.08 8.17
C THR A 345 -22.46 3.69 7.84
N HIS A 346 -21.69 2.65 8.18
CA HIS A 346 -21.99 1.26 7.88
C HIS A 346 -21.90 0.34 9.09
N GLU A 347 -22.47 -0.85 8.93
CA GLU A 347 -22.44 -1.95 9.88
C GLU A 347 -22.05 -3.22 9.13
N HIS A 348 -21.46 -4.19 9.84
CA HIS A 348 -21.08 -5.46 9.23
C HIS A 348 -22.31 -6.31 8.90
N PRO A 349 -22.59 -6.62 7.62
CA PRO A 349 -23.69 -7.49 7.25
C PRO A 349 -23.38 -8.94 7.62
N THR A 350 -24.38 -9.69 8.11
CA THR A 350 -24.23 -11.13 8.38
C THR A 350 -24.83 -11.96 7.24
N PHE A 351 -24.16 -13.06 6.91
CA PHE A 351 -24.58 -13.98 5.85
C PHE A 351 -23.98 -15.38 6.06
N PRO A 352 -24.54 -16.44 5.45
CA PRO A 352 -24.16 -17.83 5.74
C PRO A 352 -22.67 -18.15 5.57
N ALA A 353 -22.01 -17.54 4.58
CA ALA A 353 -20.59 -17.77 4.32
C ALA A 353 -19.68 -17.34 5.49
N VAL A 354 -20.05 -16.30 6.26
CA VAL A 354 -19.29 -15.91 7.47
C VAL A 354 -19.35 -17.02 8.51
N THR A 355 -20.55 -17.54 8.79
CA THR A 355 -20.76 -18.59 9.77
C THR A 355 -20.01 -19.84 9.38
N ALA A 356 -20.07 -20.26 8.11
CA ALA A 356 -19.32 -21.41 7.61
C ALA A 356 -17.81 -21.22 7.77
N THR A 357 -17.29 -20.04 7.40
CA THR A 357 -15.85 -19.72 7.46
C THR A 357 -15.33 -19.72 8.90
N LEU A 358 -15.99 -19.02 9.82
CA LEU A 358 -15.56 -18.94 11.21
C LEU A 358 -15.80 -20.25 11.99
N THR A 359 -16.75 -21.08 11.56
CA THR A 359 -16.95 -22.42 12.12
C THR A 359 -15.84 -23.38 11.68
N ALA A 360 -15.36 -23.27 10.43
CA ALA A 360 -14.29 -24.12 9.93
C ALA A 360 -12.93 -23.85 10.61
N PHE A 361 -12.68 -22.59 10.98
CA PHE A 361 -11.40 -22.12 11.53
C PHE A 361 -11.58 -21.11 12.67
N PRO A 362 -12.16 -21.51 13.81
CA PRO A 362 -12.39 -20.58 14.91
C PRO A 362 -11.08 -20.21 15.60
N SER A 363 -10.82 -18.91 15.74
CA SER A 363 -9.74 -18.36 16.57
C SER A 363 -8.32 -18.88 16.25
N LEU A 364 -8.00 -19.07 14.97
CA LEU A 364 -6.62 -19.45 14.58
C LEU A 364 -5.63 -18.33 14.90
N VAL A 365 -4.46 -18.73 15.41
CA VAL A 365 -3.31 -17.83 15.66
C VAL A 365 -2.09 -18.40 14.94
N GLY A 366 -1.87 -17.92 13.72
CA GLY A 366 -0.79 -18.34 12.83
C GLY A 366 0.57 -17.91 13.35
N ARG A 367 1.53 -18.85 13.35
CA ARG A 367 2.91 -18.61 13.77
C ARG A 367 3.92 -18.75 12.64
N ARG A 368 3.53 -19.36 11.51
CA ARG A 368 4.39 -19.51 10.33
C ARG A 368 4.77 -18.13 9.82
N GLN A 369 6.07 -17.95 9.61
CA GLN A 369 6.64 -16.72 9.07
C GLN A 369 7.95 -17.04 8.35
N GLY A 370 8.32 -16.23 7.37
CA GLY A 370 9.56 -16.40 6.61
C GLY A 370 9.33 -16.34 5.10
N PRO A 371 10.38 -16.63 4.31
CA PRO A 371 10.26 -16.64 2.85
C PRO A 371 9.22 -17.65 2.37
N GLY A 372 8.31 -17.20 1.50
CA GLY A 372 7.32 -18.06 0.85
C GLY A 372 7.68 -18.42 -0.58
N GLN A 373 6.74 -19.03 -1.30
CA GLN A 373 6.93 -19.44 -2.70
C GLN A 373 7.07 -18.23 -3.64
N GLN A 374 6.38 -17.13 -3.34
CA GLN A 374 6.33 -15.92 -4.18
C GLN A 374 6.42 -14.64 -3.35
N VAL A 375 5.76 -14.60 -2.19
CA VAL A 375 5.78 -13.49 -1.23
C VAL A 375 6.17 -14.00 0.17
N TRP A 376 6.61 -13.10 1.04
CA TRP A 376 6.90 -13.38 2.43
C TRP A 376 5.63 -13.84 3.14
N ILE A 377 5.76 -14.87 3.96
CA ILE A 377 4.69 -15.38 4.81
C ILE A 377 4.67 -14.53 6.07
N SER A 378 3.61 -13.75 6.23
CA SER A 378 3.32 -12.99 7.45
C SER A 378 2.45 -13.82 8.40
N ARG A 379 2.58 -13.55 9.70
CA ARG A 379 1.68 -14.13 10.71
C ARG A 379 0.26 -13.62 10.48
N PHE A 380 -0.73 -14.48 10.68
CA PHE A 380 -2.13 -14.10 10.59
C PHE A 380 -2.97 -14.67 11.72
N ASP A 381 -4.09 -14.03 11.98
CA ASP A 381 -5.06 -14.38 13.01
C ASP A 381 -6.46 -14.44 12.41
N ILE A 382 -7.23 -15.51 12.67
CA ILE A 382 -8.67 -15.56 12.37
C ILE A 382 -9.43 -15.19 13.65
N ARG A 383 -9.33 -13.92 14.01
CA ARG A 383 -9.94 -13.33 15.22
C ARG A 383 -10.70 -12.06 14.82
N PRO A 384 -11.98 -12.16 14.43
CA PRO A 384 -12.69 -11.06 13.79
C PRO A 384 -12.91 -9.86 14.72
N ARG A 385 -12.92 -10.09 16.05
CA ARG A 385 -12.99 -9.01 17.05
C ARG A 385 -11.83 -8.01 16.96
N GLN A 386 -10.66 -8.41 16.47
CA GLN A 386 -9.49 -7.51 16.30
C GLN A 386 -9.68 -6.50 15.18
N VAL A 387 -10.59 -6.79 14.25
CA VAL A 387 -10.84 -5.98 13.05
C VAL A 387 -12.32 -5.55 13.01
N ALA A 388 -12.98 -5.46 14.16
CA ALA A 388 -14.40 -5.12 14.25
C ALA A 388 -14.70 -3.67 13.85
N HIS A 389 -13.73 -2.76 13.96
CA HIS A 389 -13.87 -1.34 13.61
C HIS A 389 -13.69 -1.06 12.11
N THR A 390 -13.98 -2.01 11.22
CA THR A 390 -13.67 -1.91 9.78
C THR A 390 -14.89 -1.79 8.87
N ALA A 391 -16.04 -1.42 9.43
CA ALA A 391 -17.32 -1.49 8.73
C ALA A 391 -17.40 -0.52 7.54
N ASP A 392 -16.87 0.70 7.66
CA ASP A 392 -16.91 1.66 6.55
C ASP A 392 -15.92 1.28 5.44
N SER A 393 -14.72 0.79 5.79
CA SER A 393 -13.69 0.36 4.84
C SER A 393 -14.12 -0.89 4.08
N LEU A 394 -14.77 -1.84 4.74
CA LEU A 394 -15.30 -3.03 4.09
C LEU A 394 -16.56 -2.72 3.27
N ALA A 395 -17.38 -1.75 3.67
CA ALA A 395 -18.50 -1.31 2.84
C ALA A 395 -18.03 -0.58 1.57
N ASP A 396 -17.01 0.26 1.66
CA ASP A 396 -16.34 0.90 0.50
C ASP A 396 -15.85 -0.16 -0.49
N PHE A 397 -15.12 -1.17 0.01
CA PHE A 397 -14.61 -2.22 -0.86
C PHE A 397 -15.72 -3.16 -1.37
N ALA A 398 -16.74 -3.44 -0.57
CA ALA A 398 -17.90 -4.23 -0.98
C ALA A 398 -18.65 -3.59 -2.17
N ALA A 399 -18.73 -2.26 -2.20
CA ALA A 399 -19.32 -1.53 -3.32
C ALA A 399 -18.53 -1.71 -4.62
N VAL A 400 -17.21 -1.86 -4.53
CA VAL A 400 -16.32 -2.09 -5.68
C VAL A 400 -16.49 -3.50 -6.24
N ILE A 401 -16.49 -4.52 -5.38
CA ILE A 401 -16.58 -5.93 -5.82
C ILE A 401 -18.03 -6.43 -6.02
N GLY A 402 -19.03 -5.60 -5.69
CA GLY A 402 -20.44 -5.93 -5.81
C GLY A 402 -20.92 -7.06 -4.87
N ALA A 403 -20.24 -7.26 -3.74
CA ALA A 403 -20.54 -8.33 -2.79
C ALA A 403 -20.33 -7.85 -1.34
N ARG A 404 -21.25 -8.22 -0.45
CA ARG A 404 -21.17 -7.89 0.98
C ARG A 404 -19.96 -8.56 1.62
N LEU A 405 -19.27 -7.85 2.51
CA LEU A 405 -18.06 -8.32 3.21
C LEU A 405 -18.23 -8.37 4.71
N PHE A 406 -17.51 -9.28 5.36
CA PHE A 406 -17.41 -9.40 6.81
C PHE A 406 -15.95 -9.65 7.23
N PRO A 407 -15.44 -8.96 8.26
CA PRO A 407 -14.06 -9.14 8.70
C PRO A 407 -13.88 -10.46 9.44
N ILE A 408 -12.87 -11.24 9.08
CA ILE A 408 -12.57 -12.53 9.72
C ILE A 408 -11.27 -12.52 10.52
N GLY A 409 -10.35 -11.60 10.22
CA GLY A 409 -9.01 -11.66 10.79
C GLY A 409 -8.06 -10.59 10.30
N THR A 410 -6.76 -10.77 10.58
CA THR A 410 -5.70 -9.86 10.19
C THR A 410 -4.38 -10.59 9.89
N GLU A 411 -3.54 -10.05 8.99
CA GLU A 411 -2.12 -10.40 8.88
C GLU A 411 -1.29 -9.34 9.60
N ASP A 412 -0.63 -9.74 10.69
CA ASP A 412 0.26 -8.93 11.52
C ASP A 412 -0.28 -7.54 11.90
N GLN A 413 -1.61 -7.41 12.04
CA GLN A 413 -2.32 -6.13 12.27
C GLN A 413 -2.14 -5.09 11.15
N HIS A 414 -1.49 -5.45 10.04
CA HIS A 414 -1.25 -4.62 8.87
C HIS A 414 -2.34 -4.80 7.81
N SER A 415 -2.79 -6.04 7.59
CA SER A 415 -3.86 -6.35 6.64
C SER A 415 -5.15 -6.74 7.34
N ILE A 416 -6.30 -6.32 6.82
CA ILE A 416 -7.63 -6.83 7.23
C ILE A 416 -7.97 -8.00 6.31
N ILE A 417 -8.30 -9.16 6.87
CA ILE A 417 -8.82 -10.31 6.12
C ILE A 417 -10.33 -10.31 6.23
N ALA A 418 -11.02 -10.41 5.09
CA ALA A 418 -12.48 -10.43 5.01
C ALA A 418 -12.99 -11.58 4.14
N VAL A 419 -14.19 -12.06 4.45
CA VAL A 419 -14.96 -13.00 3.63
C VAL A 419 -16.13 -12.28 3.00
N ASP A 420 -16.45 -12.61 1.75
CA ASP A 420 -17.66 -12.10 1.10
C ASP A 420 -18.85 -13.06 1.20
N GLU A 421 -20.02 -12.62 0.76
CA GLU A 421 -21.24 -13.42 0.81
C GLU A 421 -21.24 -14.69 -0.05
N HIS A 422 -20.28 -14.82 -0.97
CA HIS A 422 -20.06 -16.01 -1.78
C HIS A 422 -18.98 -16.95 -1.18
N GLY A 423 -18.35 -16.57 -0.06
CA GLY A 423 -17.30 -17.32 0.60
C GLY A 423 -15.88 -17.01 0.09
N ARG A 424 -15.73 -16.07 -0.83
CA ARG A 424 -14.43 -15.61 -1.34
C ARG A 424 -13.70 -14.81 -0.26
N ILE A 425 -12.38 -14.97 -0.19
CA ILE A 425 -11.56 -14.32 0.83
C ILE A 425 -10.69 -13.24 0.21
N PHE A 426 -10.68 -12.08 0.86
CA PHE A 426 -9.91 -10.91 0.46
C PHE A 426 -9.03 -10.40 1.60
N ALA A 427 -7.98 -9.67 1.24
CA ALA A 427 -7.11 -8.93 2.14
C ALA A 427 -7.06 -7.45 1.74
N LEU A 428 -7.09 -6.54 2.72
CA LEU A 428 -7.01 -5.09 2.52
C LEU A 428 -5.88 -4.52 3.38
N ASP A 429 -4.89 -3.91 2.76
CA ASP A 429 -3.72 -3.34 3.43
C ASP A 429 -3.31 -2.01 2.78
N GLN A 430 -2.15 -1.47 3.19
CA GLN A 430 -1.62 -0.22 2.67
C GLN A 430 -1.23 -0.28 1.18
N ALA A 431 -1.05 -1.47 0.61
CA ALA A 431 -0.67 -1.67 -0.78
C ALA A 431 -1.88 -1.89 -1.71
N GLY A 432 -3.08 -2.09 -1.15
CA GLY A 432 -4.34 -2.21 -1.88
C GLY A 432 -5.21 -3.35 -1.37
N GLU A 433 -6.01 -3.88 -2.29
CA GLU A 433 -6.94 -4.98 -2.04
C GLU A 433 -6.56 -6.22 -2.85
N TRP A 434 -6.73 -7.41 -2.27
CA TRP A 434 -6.16 -8.65 -2.80
C TRP A 434 -7.14 -9.81 -2.69
N PHE A 435 -7.25 -10.62 -3.73
CA PHE A 435 -8.03 -11.85 -3.74
C PHE A 435 -7.17 -13.04 -3.27
N LEU A 436 -7.43 -13.53 -2.06
CA LEU A 436 -6.65 -14.61 -1.43
C LEU A 436 -7.07 -16.00 -1.91
N GLY A 437 -8.35 -16.21 -2.17
CA GLY A 437 -8.88 -17.51 -2.56
C GLY A 437 -10.39 -17.53 -2.75
N ALA A 438 -10.87 -18.51 -3.52
CA ALA A 438 -12.30 -18.72 -3.78
C ALA A 438 -13.07 -19.19 -2.52
N ASP A 439 -12.35 -19.73 -1.54
CA ASP A 439 -12.84 -20.13 -0.24
C ASP A 439 -11.72 -19.98 0.82
N ILE A 440 -12.06 -20.26 2.07
CA ILE A 440 -11.12 -20.17 3.20
C ILE A 440 -9.95 -21.17 3.10
N ASP A 441 -10.13 -22.33 2.50
CA ASP A 441 -9.07 -23.34 2.38
C ASP A 441 -8.02 -22.88 1.36
N ALA A 442 -8.47 -22.37 0.22
CA ALA A 442 -7.63 -21.75 -0.80
C ALA A 442 -6.89 -20.54 -0.22
N ALA A 443 -7.57 -19.69 0.54
CA ALA A 443 -6.95 -18.51 1.15
C ALA A 443 -5.87 -18.87 2.18
N LEU A 444 -6.15 -19.81 3.09
CA LEU A 444 -5.16 -20.29 4.07
C LEU A 444 -3.97 -20.95 3.37
N THR A 445 -4.20 -21.68 2.27
CA THR A 445 -3.13 -22.23 1.43
C THR A 445 -2.30 -21.12 0.79
N THR A 446 -2.92 -20.08 0.24
CA THR A 446 -2.22 -18.90 -0.32
C THR A 446 -1.33 -18.24 0.72
N LEU A 447 -1.87 -17.95 1.91
CA LEU A 447 -1.15 -17.29 3.00
C LEU A 447 0.00 -18.14 3.54
N LEU A 448 -0.26 -19.41 3.86
CA LEU A 448 0.71 -20.30 4.50
C LEU A 448 1.82 -20.76 3.57
N LEU A 449 1.59 -20.76 2.25
CA LEU A 449 2.62 -21.06 1.26
C LEU A 449 3.34 -19.81 0.74
N GLY A 450 2.84 -18.61 1.10
CA GLY A 450 3.35 -17.34 0.59
C GLY A 450 3.23 -17.25 -0.92
N ARG A 451 2.04 -17.58 -1.46
CA ARG A 451 1.73 -17.38 -2.88
C ARG A 451 1.27 -15.94 -3.09
N ALA A 452 1.60 -15.37 -4.24
CA ALA A 452 1.20 -14.02 -4.58
C ALA A 452 -0.30 -14.02 -4.98
N PRO A 453 -1.19 -13.38 -4.19
CA PRO A 453 -2.58 -13.26 -4.58
C PRO A 453 -2.75 -12.26 -5.74
N ALA A 454 -3.85 -12.38 -6.47
CA ALA A 454 -4.21 -11.40 -7.48
C ALA A 454 -4.64 -10.09 -6.81
N ARG A 455 -4.15 -8.95 -7.32
CA ARG A 455 -4.59 -7.63 -6.86
C ARG A 455 -5.95 -7.31 -7.46
N VAL A 456 -6.83 -6.75 -6.65
CA VAL A 456 -8.12 -6.23 -7.11
C VAL A 456 -7.89 -4.84 -7.69
N ARG A 457 -8.37 -4.62 -8.91
CA ARG A 457 -8.34 -3.34 -9.62
C ARG A 457 -9.42 -2.41 -9.09
N ASP A 458 -9.30 -1.13 -9.40
CA ASP A 458 -10.30 -0.14 -8.96
C ASP A 458 -11.70 -0.36 -9.59
N ASP A 459 -11.80 -1.17 -10.65
CA ASP A 459 -13.06 -1.63 -11.26
C ASP A 459 -13.65 -2.91 -10.64
N GLY A 460 -12.99 -3.46 -9.62
CA GLY A 460 -13.43 -4.67 -8.91
C GLY A 460 -13.03 -5.99 -9.56
N THR A 461 -12.27 -5.97 -10.67
CA THR A 461 -11.74 -7.20 -11.30
C THR A 461 -10.38 -7.60 -10.72
N TRP A 462 -10.00 -8.88 -10.82
CA TRP A 462 -8.67 -9.37 -10.43
C TRP A 462 -8.08 -10.33 -11.47
#